data_AF-A0A1S8B5W1-F1
#
_entry.id   AF-A0A1S8B5W1-F1
#
_cell.length_a   1.000
_cell.length_b   1.000
_cell.length_c   1.000
_cell.angle_alpha   90.00
_cell.angle_beta   90.00
_cell.angle_gamma   90.00
#
_symmetry.space_group_name_H-M   'P 1'
#
loop_
_entity.id
_entity.type
_entity.pdbx_description
1 polymer ?
#
loop_
_entity_poly.entity_id
_entity_poly.type
_entity_poly.pdbx_seq_one_letter_code
_entity_poly.pdbx_strand_id
1 'polypeptide(L)'
;MTGFLRNGYCEVPAGDFGNHSVAAEVTDEFLEFSASRGNDLRTVGLAGGCKWCLCASRWKEALDARKNDQDPVVPKVFLNATNEKALDKLDLGDLKRFAADKEA
;
A
#
# COMPACT_ATOMS: atom_id res chain seq x y z
N MET A 1 5.20 -0.16 -14.13
CA MET A 1 5.55 -1.55 -13.75
C MET A 1 5.84 -1.56 -12.25
N THR A 2 5.15 -2.39 -11.45
CA THR A 2 5.22 -2.41 -9.98
C THR A 2 5.79 -3.73 -9.43
N GLY A 3 5.75 -3.92 -8.11
CA GLY A 3 6.28 -5.09 -7.41
C GLY A 3 7.76 -4.97 -7.06
N PHE A 4 8.18 -5.64 -5.98
CA PHE A 4 9.59 -5.71 -5.59
C PHE A 4 10.46 -6.30 -6.71
N LEU A 5 9.97 -7.37 -7.34
CA LEU A 5 10.61 -8.03 -8.49
C LEU A 5 10.41 -7.31 -9.82
N ARG A 6 9.71 -6.16 -9.83
CA ARG A 6 9.37 -5.39 -11.05
C ARG A 6 8.66 -6.21 -12.12
N ASN A 7 7.83 -7.16 -11.72
CA ASN A 7 7.06 -8.04 -12.62
C ASN A 7 5.56 -7.70 -12.66
N GLY A 8 5.12 -6.68 -11.92
CA GLY A 8 3.71 -6.28 -11.83
C GLY A 8 2.92 -6.92 -10.68
N TYR A 9 3.51 -7.83 -9.91
CA TYR A 9 2.85 -8.53 -8.81
C TYR A 9 3.46 -8.14 -7.45
N CYS A 10 2.64 -8.13 -6.40
CA CYS A 10 3.06 -7.81 -5.03
C CYS A 10 3.65 -9.03 -4.32
N GLU A 11 4.54 -9.74 -5.00
CA GLU A 11 5.26 -10.88 -4.44
C GLU A 11 6.33 -10.43 -3.45
N VAL A 12 6.48 -11.19 -2.37
CA VAL A 12 7.40 -10.89 -1.27
C VAL A 12 8.43 -12.01 -1.11
N PRO A 13 9.51 -12.01 -1.92
CA PRO A 13 10.60 -12.97 -1.78
C PRO A 13 11.34 -12.78 -0.45
N ALA A 14 12.17 -13.75 -0.05
CA ALA A 14 12.90 -13.70 1.22
C ALA A 14 13.81 -12.46 1.39
N GLY A 15 14.26 -11.85 0.29
CA GLY A 15 15.07 -10.62 0.31
C GLY A 15 14.27 -9.31 0.43
N ASP A 16 12.93 -9.35 0.37
CA ASP A 16 12.10 -8.16 0.51
C ASP A 16 11.76 -7.90 1.99
N PHE A 17 12.72 -7.32 2.71
CA PHE A 17 12.55 -6.92 4.11
C PHE A 17 11.50 -5.80 4.31
N GLY A 18 11.21 -5.04 3.25
CA GLY A 18 10.17 -4.02 3.25
C GLY A 18 8.76 -4.60 3.30
N ASN A 19 8.60 -5.84 2.83
CA ASN A 19 7.33 -6.53 2.66
C ASN A 19 6.39 -5.73 1.75
N HIS A 20 6.70 -5.63 0.46
CA HIS A 20 5.90 -4.97 -0.57
C HIS A 20 4.68 -5.81 -0.99
N SER A 21 3.91 -6.28 0.00
CA SER A 21 2.75 -7.16 -0.20
C SER A 21 1.45 -6.44 -0.52
N VAL A 22 1.33 -5.15 -0.18
CA VAL A 22 0.05 -4.43 -0.26
C VAL A 22 -0.13 -3.81 -1.65
N ALA A 23 -1.05 -4.36 -2.44
CA ALA A 23 -1.45 -3.74 -3.70
C ALA A 23 -2.43 -2.60 -3.41
N ALA A 24 -2.03 -1.36 -3.68
CA ALA A 24 -2.85 -0.20 -3.38
C ALA A 24 -2.91 0.81 -4.53
N GLU A 25 -3.97 1.59 -4.56
CA GLU A 25 -4.06 2.82 -5.35
C GLU A 25 -3.64 4.00 -4.49
N VAL A 26 -2.50 4.60 -4.80
CA VAL A 26 -1.98 5.74 -4.02
C VAL A 26 -2.75 7.01 -4.32
N THR A 27 -2.89 7.88 -3.34
CA THR A 27 -3.47 9.22 -3.45
C THR A 27 -2.36 10.28 -3.38
N ASP A 28 -2.63 11.51 -3.79
CA ASP A 28 -1.66 12.60 -3.66
C ASP A 28 -1.39 12.91 -2.17
N GLU A 29 -2.40 12.78 -1.30
CA GLU A 29 -2.27 12.95 0.14
C GLU A 29 -1.41 11.86 0.79
N PHE A 30 -1.54 10.61 0.36
CA PHE A 30 -0.64 9.54 0.79
C PHE A 30 0.79 9.81 0.32
N LEU A 31 0.98 10.27 -0.92
CA LEU A 31 2.32 10.55 -1.46
C LEU A 31 3.00 11.67 -0.67
N GLU A 32 2.28 12.73 -0.34
CA GLU A 32 2.78 13.82 0.51
C GLU A 32 3.09 13.33 1.93
N PHE A 33 2.18 12.56 2.53
CA PHE A 33 2.39 11.97 3.86
C PHE A 33 3.62 11.06 3.86
N SER A 34 3.72 10.14 2.91
CA SER A 34 4.83 9.20 2.79
C SER A 34 6.16 9.93 2.59
N ALA A 35 6.18 10.99 1.77
CA ALA A 35 7.36 11.84 1.61
C ALA A 35 7.77 12.52 2.92
N SER A 36 6.82 13.05 3.69
CA SER A 36 7.07 13.63 5.02
C SER A 36 7.64 12.62 6.03
N ARG A 37 7.43 11.32 5.79
CA ARG A 37 7.99 10.19 6.56
C ARG A 37 9.26 9.59 5.95
N GLY A 38 9.89 10.32 5.04
CA GLY A 38 11.17 9.94 4.41
C GLY A 38 11.04 8.87 3.32
N ASN A 39 9.85 8.68 2.74
CA ASN A 39 9.60 7.76 1.62
C ASN A 39 8.91 8.51 0.48
N ASP A 40 9.68 9.32 -0.28
CA ASP A 40 9.14 10.06 -1.41
C ASP A 40 9.03 9.18 -2.66
N LEU A 41 7.84 8.62 -2.89
CA LEU A 41 7.54 7.75 -4.02
C LEU A 41 7.33 8.52 -5.35
N ARG A 42 7.24 9.85 -5.32
CA ARG A 42 7.14 10.64 -6.56
C ARG A 42 8.46 10.62 -7.32
N THR A 43 9.57 10.43 -6.61
CA THR A 43 10.91 10.28 -7.20
C THR A 43 11.02 9.07 -8.13
N VAL A 44 10.17 8.05 -7.94
CA VAL A 44 10.05 6.88 -8.82
C VAL A 44 8.87 6.98 -9.80
N GLY A 45 8.29 8.18 -9.93
CA GLY A 45 7.28 8.51 -10.94
C GLY A 45 5.83 8.21 -10.55
N LEU A 46 5.52 8.05 -9.25
CA LEU A 46 4.13 7.88 -8.82
C LEU A 46 3.39 9.22 -8.69
N ALA A 47 2.11 9.20 -9.04
CA ALA A 47 1.13 10.25 -8.82
C ALA A 47 -0.17 9.64 -8.28
N GLY A 48 -1.09 10.46 -7.76
CA GLY A 48 -2.42 10.01 -7.35
C GLY A 48 -3.14 9.18 -8.42
N GLY A 49 -3.79 8.11 -7.99
CA GLY A 49 -4.43 7.11 -8.86
C GLY A 49 -3.49 6.01 -9.37
N CYS A 50 -2.19 6.06 -9.11
CA CYS A 50 -1.28 4.99 -9.52
C CYS A 50 -1.47 3.73 -8.66
N LYS A 51 -1.50 2.56 -9.31
CA LYS A 51 -1.49 1.26 -8.62
C LYS A 51 -0.06 0.82 -8.33
N TRP A 52 0.21 0.48 -7.07
CA TRP A 52 1.55 0.16 -6.60
C TRP A 52 1.57 -0.86 -5.47
N CYS A 53 2.60 -1.71 -5.44
CA CYS A 53 2.90 -2.57 -4.31
C CYS A 53 3.66 -1.77 -3.24
N LEU A 54 2.97 -1.46 -2.14
CA LEU A 54 3.52 -0.73 -0.99
C LEU A 54 4.09 -1.69 0.04
N CYS A 55 5.14 -1.24 0.74
CA CYS A 55 5.56 -1.87 1.99
C CYS A 55 4.40 -1.89 2.98
N ALA A 56 4.10 -3.04 3.57
CA ALA A 56 3.02 -3.19 4.54
C ALA A 56 3.16 -2.22 5.73
N SER A 57 4.39 -1.94 6.18
CA SER A 57 4.64 -0.96 7.24
C SER A 57 4.34 0.49 6.84
N ARG A 58 4.54 0.86 5.56
CA ARG A 58 4.24 2.22 5.07
C ARG A 58 2.74 2.43 4.91
N TRP A 59 2.03 1.39 4.46
CA TRP A 59 0.57 1.43 4.47
C TRP A 59 0.01 1.50 5.91
N LYS A 60 0.59 0.71 6.84
CA LYS A 60 0.23 0.79 8.27
C LYS A 60 0.45 2.18 8.87
N GLU A 61 1.57 2.81 8.56
CA GLU A 61 1.90 4.15 9.07
C GLU A 61 0.83 5.17 8.66
N ALA A 62 0.33 5.09 7.43
CA ALA A 62 -0.77 5.92 6.95
C ALA A 62 -2.10 5.57 7.64
N LEU A 63 -2.40 4.28 7.79
CA LEU A 63 -3.57 3.79 8.51
C LEU A 63 -3.59 4.33 9.95
N ASP A 64 -2.48 4.22 10.68
CA ASP A 64 -2.39 4.64 12.09
C ASP A 64 -2.47 6.18 12.23
N ALA A 65 -2.07 6.94 11.21
CA ALA A 65 -2.12 8.41 11.19
C ALA A 65 -3.45 9.00 10.71
N ARG A 66 -4.37 8.17 10.21
CA ARG A 66 -5.64 8.63 9.63
C ARG A 66 -6.53 9.33 10.66
N LYS A 67 -7.27 10.34 10.22
CA LYS A 67 -8.27 11.02 11.06
C LYS A 67 -9.58 10.25 11.17
N ASN A 68 -9.96 9.56 10.10
CA ASN A 68 -11.15 8.72 9.99
C ASN A 68 -11.00 7.77 8.81
N ASP A 69 -11.98 6.89 8.60
CA ASP A 69 -11.90 5.86 7.54
C ASP A 69 -12.13 6.39 6.11
N GLN A 70 -12.39 7.69 5.95
CA GLN A 70 -12.47 8.39 4.65
C GLN A 70 -11.23 9.27 4.39
N ASP A 71 -10.24 9.25 5.27
CA ASP A 71 -9.03 10.05 5.10
C ASP A 71 -8.25 9.56 3.87
N PRO A 72 -8.05 10.40 2.84
CA PRO A 72 -7.36 9.99 1.61
C PRO A 72 -5.89 9.64 1.85
N VAL A 73 -5.33 9.95 3.03
CA VAL A 73 -3.99 9.50 3.39
C VAL A 73 -3.86 7.98 3.39
N VAL A 74 -4.94 7.22 3.59
CA VAL A 74 -4.93 5.75 3.55
C VAL A 74 -5.27 5.27 2.14
N PRO A 75 -4.29 4.73 1.39
CA PRO A 75 -4.53 4.20 0.05
C PRO A 75 -5.56 3.08 0.07
N LYS A 76 -6.47 3.06 -0.91
CA LYS A 76 -7.38 1.93 -1.09
C LYS A 76 -6.60 0.70 -1.56
N VAL A 77 -6.97 -0.48 -1.05
CA VAL A 77 -6.26 -1.74 -1.26
C VAL A 77 -7.01 -2.61 -2.27
N PHE A 78 -6.30 -3.30 -3.15
CA PHE A 78 -6.86 -4.37 -3.97
C PHE A 78 -6.56 -5.71 -3.29
N LEU A 79 -7.56 -6.29 -2.61
CA LEU A 79 -7.42 -7.52 -1.83
C LEU A 79 -6.95 -8.69 -2.68
N ASN A 80 -7.54 -8.87 -3.87
CA ASN A 80 -7.19 -10.00 -4.74
C ASN A 80 -5.79 -9.88 -5.36
N ALA A 81 -5.16 -8.69 -5.27
CA ALA A 81 -3.79 -8.44 -5.73
C ALA A 81 -2.80 -8.26 -4.57
N THR A 82 -3.26 -8.30 -3.33
CA THR A 82 -2.45 -8.16 -2.11
C THR A 82 -1.98 -9.54 -1.65
N ASN A 83 -0.68 -9.66 -1.41
CA ASN A 83 -0.10 -10.92 -0.95
C ASN A 83 -0.44 -11.16 0.53
N GLU A 84 -0.69 -12.41 0.90
CA GLU A 84 -1.05 -12.82 2.27
C GLU A 84 -0.03 -12.40 3.33
N LYS A 85 1.25 -12.23 2.97
CA LYS A 85 2.28 -11.70 3.87
C LYS A 85 2.00 -10.27 4.37
N ALA A 86 1.04 -9.56 3.79
CA ALA A 86 0.52 -8.32 4.37
C ALA A 86 0.01 -8.56 5.80
N LEU A 87 -0.57 -9.74 6.06
CA LEU A 87 -1.15 -10.12 7.34
C LEU A 87 -0.11 -10.33 8.45
N ASP A 88 1.18 -10.41 8.11
CA ASP A 88 2.26 -10.42 9.10
C ASP A 88 2.38 -9.07 9.84
N LYS A 89 1.86 -7.99 9.24
CA LYS A 89 1.94 -6.62 9.80
C LYS A 89 0.58 -5.93 9.92
N LEU A 90 -0.46 -6.43 9.26
CA LEU A 90 -1.75 -5.76 9.09
C LEU A 90 -2.90 -6.69 9.45
N ASP A 91 -3.97 -6.14 9.99
CA ASP A 91 -5.20 -6.89 10.24
C ASP A 91 -6.03 -7.02 8.96
N LEU A 92 -6.54 -8.22 8.67
CA LEU A 92 -7.42 -8.46 7.52
C LEU A 92 -8.66 -7.55 7.56
N GLY A 93 -9.18 -7.25 8.74
CA GLY A 93 -10.32 -6.35 8.91
C GLY A 93 -10.03 -4.92 8.42
N ASP A 94 -8.82 -4.42 8.61
CA ASP A 94 -8.41 -3.10 8.10
C ASP A 94 -8.25 -3.16 6.58
N LEU A 95 -7.60 -4.19 6.04
CA LEU A 95 -7.48 -4.36 4.59
C LEU A 95 -8.85 -4.40 3.91
N LYS A 96 -9.81 -5.16 4.45
CA LYS A 96 -11.19 -5.21 3.95
C LYS A 96 -11.90 -3.86 4.03
N ARG A 97 -11.68 -3.11 5.11
CA ARG A 97 -12.30 -1.79 5.29
C ARG A 97 -11.89 -0.79 4.23
N PHE A 98 -10.65 -0.88 3.76
CA PHE A 98 -10.09 0.00 2.72
C PHE A 98 -10.05 -0.64 1.33
N ALA A 99 -10.77 -1.75 1.12
CA ALA A 99 -10.78 -2.44 -0.17
C ALA A 99 -11.41 -1.59 -1.30
N ALA A 100 -10.76 -1.57 -2.46
CA ALA A 100 -11.28 -1.01 -3.71
C ALA A 100 -11.99 -2.06 -4.57
N ASP A 101 -11.51 -3.31 -4.52
CA ASP A 101 -12.17 -4.46 -5.12
C ASP A 101 -13.10 -5.11 -4.08
N LYS A 102 -14.23 -5.65 -4.57
CA LYS A 102 -15.10 -6.45 -3.73
C LYS A 102 -14.46 -7.82 -3.53
N GLU A 103 -14.67 -8.42 -2.36
CA GLU A 103 -14.48 -9.86 -2.20
C GLU A 103 -15.40 -10.56 -3.22
N ALA A 104 -14.84 -11.50 -3.98
CA ALA A 104 -15.59 -12.29 -4.96
C ALA A 104 -16.53 -13.28 -4.28
#